data_AF-A0A351I521-F1
#
_entry.id   AF-A0A351I521-F1
#
_cell.length_a   1.000
_cell.length_b   1.000
_cell.length_c   1.000
_cell.angle_alpha   90.00
_cell.angle_beta   90.00
_cell.angle_gamma   90.00
#
_symmetry.space_group_name_H-M   'P 1'
#
loop_
_entity.id
_entity.type
_entity.pdbx_description
1 polymer ?
#
loop_
_entity_poly.entity_id
_entity_poly.type
_entity_poly.pdbx_seq_one_letter_code
_entity_poly.pdbx_strand_id
1 'polypeptide(L)'
;MAPLTAFLLQAALLALGAAAFAAAGARGGARLGAVFGLILGVVGWSASRWPQLSRALELSGAPFAGSFLGTLLPTAAALTAAASAAVVLCEEARPHARGLLLALAAAWVLPTAATQAALVRWWGLGPRSLAEAAAIATNRSAETLSVLWLYSSRGRSIQKDAVRMASDTVDLSPQSLVKLEDFLPRVGYRGVFALEALCAVRQGWRQWWEADRALDMVSLEAPGLVHPDYRSALDLIKAGPLTPDRRKRLDDLADAAARSSAGFEDVTQSQYIFEGFSAAYARFGDEAKARRWLNRVDNLWPMTEKKIEVTPVEDFREGRVSGTLLVDGRAAPSVRVGIFMVWKSSGPAGRTTARLLSASTYTDPDGRFDFANLGPGRYCLAFMARPEVLRGRVLDSPDEFELGYEKPDLVLPAIRIERDTQGVPEPFAPSGLPEVPIPEVPEAVLRWPRR
;
A
#
# COMPACT_ATOMS: atom_id res chain seq x y z
N MET A 1 3.98 -1.22 23.36
CA MET A 1 3.72 -1.95 24.63
C MET A 1 4.51 -3.26 24.78
N ALA A 2 4.91 -3.96 23.70
CA ALA A 2 5.67 -5.22 23.77
C ALA A 2 7.08 -5.21 24.44
N PRO A 3 7.90 -4.13 24.44
CA PRO A 3 9.25 -4.22 25.02
C PRO A 3 9.24 -4.25 26.55
N LEU A 4 8.24 -3.64 27.19
CA LEU A 4 8.15 -3.57 28.65
C LEU A 4 7.77 -4.92 29.26
N THR A 5 6.83 -5.65 28.63
CA THR A 5 6.45 -7.00 29.06
C THR A 5 7.59 -7.99 28.89
N ALA A 6 8.34 -7.92 27.79
CA ALA A 6 9.53 -8.75 27.58
C ALA A 6 10.61 -8.49 28.65
N PHE A 7 10.85 -7.23 28.99
CA PHE A 7 11.79 -6.83 30.03
C PHE A 7 11.35 -7.30 31.43
N LEU A 8 10.07 -7.14 31.77
CA LEU A 8 9.50 -7.60 33.04
C LEU A 8 9.57 -9.13 33.18
N LEU A 9 9.36 -9.87 32.09
CA LEU A 9 9.45 -11.32 32.09
C LEU A 9 10.89 -11.79 32.29
N GLN A 10 11.87 -11.12 31.66
CA GLN A 10 13.30 -11.37 31.90
C GLN A 10 13.70 -11.05 33.35
N ALA A 11 13.25 -9.92 33.88
CA ALA A 11 13.53 -9.52 35.25
C ALA A 11 12.91 -10.50 36.27
N ALA A 12 11.67 -10.94 36.03
CA ALA A 12 11.00 -11.93 36.89
C ALA A 12 11.69 -13.29 36.86
N LEU A 13 12.11 -13.78 35.69
CA LEU A 13 12.85 -15.04 35.57
C LEU A 13 14.23 -14.98 36.24
N LEU A 14 14.94 -13.85 36.12
CA LEU A 14 16.21 -13.62 36.82
C LEU A 14 16.02 -13.56 38.34
N ALA A 15 14.99 -12.85 38.81
CA ALA A 15 14.67 -12.75 40.24
C ALA A 15 14.27 -14.10 40.84
N LEU A 16 13.41 -14.86 40.16
CA LEU A 16 13.01 -16.20 40.56
C LEU A 16 14.18 -17.18 40.53
N GLY A 17 15.04 -17.10 39.51
CA GLY A 17 16.26 -17.91 39.43
C GLY A 17 17.23 -17.62 40.57
N ALA A 18 17.44 -16.34 40.89
CA ALA A 18 18.28 -15.92 42.01
C ALA A 18 17.70 -16.33 43.38
N ALA A 19 16.38 -16.18 43.57
CA ALA A 19 15.69 -16.55 44.81
C ALA A 19 15.69 -18.08 45.03
N ALA A 20 15.40 -18.86 43.99
CA ALA A 20 15.46 -20.33 44.05
C ALA A 20 16.87 -20.83 44.35
N PHE A 21 17.89 -20.16 43.80
CA PHE A 21 19.29 -20.51 44.06
C PHE A 21 19.74 -20.14 45.48
N ALA A 22 19.35 -18.96 45.97
CA ALA A 22 19.65 -18.51 47.33
C ALA A 22 19.02 -19.44 48.39
N ALA A 23 17.83 -19.98 48.11
CA ALA A 23 17.16 -20.93 49.00
C ALA A 23 17.85 -22.31 49.06
N ALA A 24 18.67 -22.69 48.07
CA ALA A 24 19.25 -24.02 47.95
C ALA A 24 20.51 -24.28 48.82
N GLY A 25 21.06 -23.27 49.52
CA GLY A 25 21.91 -23.46 50.71
C GLY A 25 23.21 -24.29 50.61
N ALA A 26 23.70 -24.67 49.43
CA ALA A 26 24.80 -25.64 49.31
C ALA A 26 26.21 -25.00 49.35
N ARG A 27 27.05 -25.43 50.30
CA ARG A 27 28.49 -25.11 50.35
C ARG A 27 29.19 -25.74 49.13
N GLY A 28 29.68 -24.89 48.22
CA GLY A 28 30.14 -25.25 46.87
C GLY A 28 29.29 -24.69 45.72
N GLY A 29 28.15 -24.05 46.05
CA GLY A 29 27.11 -23.64 45.10
C GLY A 29 27.44 -22.46 44.19
N ALA A 30 28.39 -21.58 44.51
CA ALA A 30 28.58 -20.34 43.74
C ALA A 30 28.82 -20.57 42.22
N ARG A 31 29.60 -21.60 41.87
CA ARG A 31 29.86 -21.95 40.45
C ARG A 31 28.63 -22.56 39.77
N LEU A 32 27.89 -23.44 40.47
CA LEU A 32 26.67 -24.04 39.92
C LEU A 32 25.55 -23.02 39.76
N GLY A 33 25.44 -22.07 40.69
CA GLY A 33 24.50 -20.94 40.60
C GLY A 33 24.81 -19.99 39.47
N ALA A 34 26.10 -19.69 39.24
CA ALA A 34 26.51 -18.91 38.09
C ALA A 34 26.13 -19.60 36.77
N VAL A 35 26.36 -20.92 36.65
CA VAL A 35 25.99 -21.69 35.46
C VAL A 35 24.46 -21.73 35.27
N PHE A 36 23.70 -21.98 36.34
CA PHE A 36 22.24 -21.98 36.30
C PHE A 36 21.69 -20.60 35.89
N GLY A 37 22.21 -19.51 36.47
CA GLY A 37 21.85 -18.15 36.13
C GLY A 37 22.17 -17.80 34.67
N LEU A 38 23.32 -18.23 34.16
CA LEU A 38 23.69 -18.07 32.74
C LEU A 38 22.68 -18.77 31.82
N ILE A 39 22.27 -20.00 32.16
CA ILE A 39 21.32 -20.76 31.35
C ILE A 39 19.94 -20.12 31.37
N LEU A 40 19.45 -19.71 32.54
CA LEU A 40 18.19 -18.98 32.61
C LEU A 40 18.26 -17.64 31.86
N GLY A 41 19.43 -16.98 31.85
CA GLY A 41 19.69 -15.81 31.03
C GLY A 41 19.59 -16.10 29.53
N VAL A 42 20.20 -17.19 29.06
CA VAL A 42 20.12 -17.65 27.66
C VAL A 42 18.68 -18.02 27.29
N VAL A 43 17.99 -18.80 28.12
CA VAL A 43 16.58 -19.17 27.94
C VAL A 43 15.70 -17.91 27.90
N GLY A 44 15.89 -16.98 28.82
CA GLY A 44 15.16 -15.71 28.87
C GLY A 44 15.45 -14.79 27.68
N TRP A 45 16.67 -14.82 27.13
CA TRP A 45 17.02 -14.12 25.89
C TRP A 45 16.35 -14.75 24.66
N SER A 46 16.36 -16.07 24.55
CA SER A 46 15.65 -16.77 23.46
C SER A 46 14.13 -16.57 23.57
N ALA A 47 13.56 -16.72 24.76
CA ALA A 47 12.13 -16.53 25.02
C ALA A 47 11.68 -15.11 24.66
N SER A 48 12.46 -14.07 24.96
CA SER A 48 12.06 -12.69 24.62
C SER A 48 12.04 -12.40 23.12
N ARG A 49 12.70 -13.22 22.30
CA ARG A 49 12.68 -13.12 20.82
C ARG A 49 11.46 -13.78 20.19
N TRP A 50 10.96 -14.85 20.80
CA TRP A 50 9.88 -15.66 20.23
C TRP A 50 8.58 -14.91 19.93
N PRO A 51 8.11 -13.89 20.68
CA PRO A 51 6.93 -13.11 20.28
C PRO A 51 7.08 -12.38 18.94
N GLN A 52 8.29 -11.92 18.60
CA GLN A 52 8.57 -11.28 17.32
C GLN A 52 8.68 -12.34 16.22
N LEU A 53 9.37 -13.45 16.49
CA LEU A 53 9.52 -14.57 15.55
C LEU A 53 8.19 -15.25 15.27
N SER A 54 7.32 -15.43 16.27
CA SER A 54 6.00 -16.03 16.12
C SER A 54 5.12 -15.18 15.22
N ARG A 55 5.05 -13.87 15.47
CA ARG A 55 4.32 -12.95 14.60
C ARG A 55 4.86 -12.95 13.17
N ALA A 56 6.18 -12.99 13.00
CA ALA A 56 6.79 -13.12 11.69
C ALA A 56 6.43 -14.45 11.00
N LEU A 57 6.36 -15.55 11.76
CA LEU A 57 5.90 -16.85 11.26
C LEU A 57 4.42 -16.82 10.86
N GLU A 58 3.54 -16.18 11.63
CA GLU A 58 2.13 -16.00 11.27
C GLU A 58 1.98 -15.23 9.96
N LEU A 59 2.68 -14.09 9.85
CA LEU A 59 2.73 -13.30 8.63
C LEU A 59 3.38 -14.05 7.47
N SER A 60 4.19 -15.08 7.75
CA SER A 60 4.76 -15.95 6.72
C SER A 60 3.83 -17.01 6.15
N GLY A 61 2.57 -17.02 6.60
CA GLY A 61 1.59 -18.05 6.23
C GLY A 61 1.68 -19.31 7.08
N ALA A 62 2.35 -19.25 8.24
CA ALA A 62 2.37 -20.32 9.24
C ALA A 62 1.61 -19.90 10.52
N PRO A 63 0.30 -19.58 10.44
CA PRO A 63 -0.47 -19.00 11.54
C PRO A 63 -0.52 -19.94 12.75
N PHE A 64 -0.65 -21.25 12.51
CA PHE A 64 -0.67 -22.25 13.58
C PHE A 64 0.66 -22.29 14.33
N ALA A 65 1.80 -22.30 13.61
CA ALA A 65 3.11 -22.36 14.23
C ALA A 65 3.36 -21.14 15.13
N GLY A 66 3.03 -19.93 14.66
CA GLY A 66 3.22 -18.73 15.46
C GLY A 66 2.34 -18.68 16.70
N SER A 67 1.03 -18.88 16.57
CA SER A 67 0.10 -18.82 17.70
C SER A 67 0.34 -19.96 18.71
N PHE A 68 0.66 -21.16 18.24
CA PHE A 68 0.97 -22.31 19.09
C PHE A 68 2.28 -22.12 19.84
N LEU A 69 3.34 -21.67 19.17
CA LEU A 69 4.63 -21.41 19.82
C LEU A 69 4.52 -20.26 20.83
N GLY A 70 3.72 -19.22 20.51
CA GLY A 70 3.46 -18.11 21.42
C GLY A 70 2.77 -18.53 22.72
N THR A 71 1.78 -19.44 22.64
CA THR A 71 1.03 -19.91 23.81
C THR A 71 1.80 -20.93 24.66
N LEU A 72 2.63 -21.77 24.04
CA LEU A 72 3.45 -22.76 24.77
C LEU A 72 4.73 -22.20 25.39
N LEU A 73 5.18 -21.02 24.95
CA LEU A 73 6.45 -20.44 25.38
C LEU A 73 6.60 -20.31 26.91
N PRO A 74 5.60 -19.80 27.66
CA PRO A 74 5.71 -19.68 29.12
C PRO A 74 5.82 -21.05 29.81
N THR A 75 5.04 -22.02 29.35
CA THR A 75 5.07 -23.40 29.87
C THR A 75 6.41 -24.06 29.58
N ALA A 76 6.93 -23.93 28.36
CA ALA A 76 8.25 -24.45 27.99
C ALA A 76 9.36 -23.80 28.83
N ALA A 77 9.31 -22.49 29.07
CA ALA A 77 10.28 -21.79 29.90
C ALA A 77 10.23 -22.25 31.37
N ALA A 78 9.02 -22.40 31.92
CA ALA A 78 8.82 -22.91 33.28
C ALA A 78 9.33 -24.34 33.44
N LEU A 79 9.03 -25.23 32.49
CA LEU A 79 9.53 -26.60 32.47
C LEU A 79 11.06 -26.65 32.35
N THR A 80 11.66 -25.78 31.52
CA THR A 80 13.11 -25.69 31.39
C THR A 80 13.77 -25.21 32.68
N ALA A 81 13.16 -24.24 33.37
CA ALA A 81 13.64 -23.76 34.67
C ALA A 81 13.56 -24.85 35.75
N ALA A 82 12.44 -25.57 35.81
CA ALA A 82 12.25 -26.70 36.72
C ALA A 82 13.24 -27.84 36.44
N ALA A 83 13.42 -28.21 35.18
CA ALA A 83 14.39 -29.23 34.76
C ALA A 83 15.84 -28.79 35.10
N SER A 84 16.19 -27.53 34.84
CA SER A 84 17.50 -26.99 35.19
C SER A 84 17.74 -27.02 36.69
N ALA A 85 16.73 -26.72 37.51
CA ALA A 85 16.81 -26.81 38.97
C ALA A 85 16.97 -28.27 39.42
N ALA A 86 16.19 -29.19 38.87
CA ALA A 86 16.28 -30.62 39.16
C ALA A 86 17.67 -31.19 38.84
N VAL A 87 18.27 -30.81 37.70
CA VAL A 87 19.62 -31.22 37.30
C VAL A 87 20.69 -30.72 38.29
N VAL A 88 20.49 -29.55 38.90
CA VAL A 88 21.44 -28.98 39.87
C VAL A 88 21.26 -29.59 41.27
N LEU A 89 20.02 -29.89 41.65
CA LEU A 89 19.65 -30.37 42.99
C LEU A 89 19.76 -31.90 43.15
N CYS A 90 19.56 -32.67 42.08
CA CYS A 90 19.63 -34.13 42.14
C CYS A 90 21.09 -34.62 42.14
N GLU A 91 21.48 -35.34 43.19
CA GLU A 91 22.85 -35.85 43.34
C GLU A 91 23.25 -36.81 42.22
N GLU A 92 22.32 -37.66 41.78
CA GLU A 92 22.54 -38.63 40.70
C GLU A 92 22.77 -37.95 39.33
N ALA A 93 22.18 -36.78 39.10
CA ALA A 93 22.33 -36.03 37.85
C ALA A 93 23.60 -35.16 37.82
N ARG A 94 24.22 -34.90 38.98
CA ARG A 94 25.38 -34.00 39.13
C ARG A 94 26.58 -34.35 38.22
N PRO A 95 26.96 -35.62 37.99
CA PRO A 95 28.04 -35.98 37.05
C PRO A 95 27.75 -35.54 35.62
N HIS A 96 26.48 -35.51 35.22
CA HIS A 96 26.02 -35.15 33.88
C HIS A 96 25.47 -33.72 33.80
N ALA A 97 25.45 -32.98 34.90
CA ALA A 97 24.76 -31.70 34.99
C ALA A 97 25.20 -30.71 33.91
N ARG A 98 26.51 -30.60 33.64
CA ARG A 98 27.01 -29.74 32.56
C ARG A 98 26.44 -30.09 31.19
N GLY A 99 26.42 -31.39 30.84
CA GLY A 99 25.90 -31.85 29.56
C GLY A 99 24.40 -31.60 29.43
N LEU A 100 23.63 -31.93 30.47
CA LEU A 100 22.18 -31.72 30.50
C LEU A 100 21.81 -30.23 30.44
N LEU A 101 22.51 -29.40 31.19
CA LEU A 101 22.33 -27.94 31.19
C LEU A 101 22.70 -27.29 29.85
N LEU A 102 23.79 -27.73 29.21
CA LEU A 102 24.14 -27.30 27.85
C LEU A 102 23.10 -27.77 26.82
N ALA A 103 22.58 -28.99 26.97
CA ALA A 103 21.51 -29.50 26.10
C ALA A 103 20.24 -28.67 26.25
N LEU A 104 19.85 -28.31 27.47
CA LEU A 104 18.71 -27.42 27.74
C LEU A 104 18.92 -26.03 27.12
N ALA A 105 20.10 -25.43 27.28
CA ALA A 105 20.42 -24.15 26.65
C ALA A 105 20.38 -24.26 25.10
N ALA A 106 20.96 -25.32 24.53
CA ALA A 106 20.98 -25.56 23.09
C ALA A 106 19.56 -25.76 22.53
N ALA A 107 18.66 -26.41 23.28
CA ALA A 107 17.25 -26.59 22.91
C ALA A 107 16.49 -25.26 22.76
N TRP A 108 16.98 -24.18 23.37
CA TRP A 108 16.44 -22.82 23.19
C TRP A 108 17.20 -22.03 22.13
N VAL A 109 18.53 -22.05 22.16
CA VAL A 109 19.35 -21.22 21.25
C VAL A 109 19.24 -21.69 19.80
N LEU A 110 19.34 -23.01 19.55
CA LEU A 110 19.40 -23.53 18.19
C LEU A 110 18.09 -23.27 17.43
N PRO A 111 16.89 -23.56 17.97
CA PRO A 111 15.65 -23.28 17.25
C PRO A 111 15.40 -21.78 17.07
N THR A 112 15.71 -20.94 18.07
CA THR A 112 15.59 -19.48 17.95
C THR A 112 16.51 -18.93 16.87
N ALA A 113 17.79 -19.31 16.88
CA ALA A 113 18.76 -18.86 15.90
C ALA A 113 18.45 -19.39 14.49
N ALA A 114 18.04 -20.67 14.38
CA ALA A 114 17.62 -21.25 13.10
C ALA A 114 16.38 -20.57 12.54
N THR A 115 15.36 -20.32 13.36
CA THR A 115 14.14 -19.61 12.96
C THR A 115 14.45 -18.18 12.56
N GLN A 116 15.27 -17.47 13.33
CA GLN A 116 15.70 -16.11 13.00
C GLN A 116 16.49 -16.08 11.68
N ALA A 117 17.46 -16.99 11.50
CA ALA A 117 18.24 -17.07 10.26
C ALA A 117 17.35 -17.43 9.06
N ALA A 118 16.37 -18.32 9.23
CA ALA A 118 15.39 -18.65 8.20
C ALA A 118 14.52 -17.42 7.84
N LEU A 119 14.02 -16.68 8.83
CA LEU A 119 13.24 -15.45 8.61
C LEU A 119 14.08 -14.32 8.00
N VAL A 120 15.35 -14.18 8.38
CA VAL A 120 16.27 -13.21 7.74
C VAL A 120 16.44 -13.58 6.27
N ARG A 121 16.72 -14.86 5.99
CA ARG A 121 17.01 -15.35 4.63
C ARG A 121 15.79 -15.35 3.72
N TRP A 122 14.62 -15.75 4.22
CA TRP A 122 13.43 -15.98 3.40
C TRP A 122 12.38 -14.88 3.51
N TRP A 123 12.36 -14.13 4.61
CA TRP A 123 11.36 -13.10 4.89
C TRP A 123 11.95 -11.68 4.96
N GLY A 124 13.28 -11.56 4.76
CA GLY A 124 13.98 -10.28 4.84
C GLY A 124 13.89 -9.63 6.22
N LEU A 125 13.80 -10.43 7.30
CA LEU A 125 13.81 -9.91 8.66
C LEU A 125 15.19 -9.28 8.95
N GLY A 126 15.23 -8.06 9.48
CA GLY A 126 16.50 -7.40 9.82
C GLY A 126 16.49 -5.88 9.62
N PRO A 127 16.15 -5.38 8.42
CA PRO A 127 16.04 -3.95 8.19
C PRO A 127 15.01 -3.31 9.11
N ARG A 128 15.27 -2.08 9.54
CA ARG A 128 14.41 -1.34 10.49
C ARG A 128 13.23 -0.66 9.81
N SER A 129 13.32 -0.46 8.49
CA SER A 129 12.28 0.16 7.68
C SER A 129 12.32 -0.37 6.25
N LEU A 130 11.23 -0.14 5.52
CA LEU A 130 11.18 -0.38 4.08
C LEU A 130 12.29 0.40 3.34
N ALA A 131 12.58 1.64 3.77
CA ALA A 131 13.63 2.45 3.18
C ALA A 131 15.00 1.76 3.23
N GLU A 132 15.35 1.18 4.38
CA GLU A 132 16.59 0.41 4.56
C GLU A 132 16.54 -0.89 3.75
N ALA A 133 15.42 -1.61 3.78
CA ALA A 133 15.26 -2.89 3.06
C ALA A 133 15.40 -2.75 1.54
N ALA A 134 14.84 -1.69 0.98
CA ALA A 134 14.85 -1.41 -0.46
C ALA A 134 16.01 -0.50 -0.91
N ALA A 135 16.87 -0.05 0.03
CA ALA A 135 17.94 0.91 -0.22
C ALA A 135 17.46 2.19 -0.94
N ILE A 136 16.38 2.77 -0.40
CA ILE A 136 15.77 4.04 -0.83
C ILE A 136 15.81 5.07 0.29
N ALA A 137 15.49 6.33 -0.03
CA ALA A 137 15.51 7.38 0.96
C ALA A 137 14.25 7.31 1.85
N THR A 138 14.38 7.85 3.06
CA THR A 138 13.24 7.96 3.97
C THR A 138 12.33 9.12 3.55
N ASN A 139 11.08 9.14 4.01
CA ASN A 139 10.15 10.23 3.72
C ASN A 139 10.64 11.65 4.09
N ARG A 140 11.67 11.79 4.95
CA ARG A 140 12.26 13.07 5.34
C ARG A 140 12.87 13.85 4.18
N SER A 141 13.32 13.16 3.14
CA SER A 141 13.88 13.77 1.93
C SER A 141 12.88 13.87 0.78
N ALA A 142 11.60 13.57 1.03
CA ALA A 142 10.58 13.61 0.00
C ALA A 142 10.40 15.03 -0.56
N GLU A 143 10.40 15.14 -1.89
CA GLU A 143 10.09 16.37 -2.59
C GLU A 143 8.63 16.76 -2.38
N THR A 144 8.38 18.06 -2.23
CA THR A 144 7.03 18.63 -2.22
C THR A 144 6.77 19.27 -3.57
N LEU A 145 5.74 18.82 -4.26
CA LEU A 145 5.29 19.42 -5.52
C LEU A 145 4.04 20.27 -5.28
N SER A 146 3.89 21.31 -6.09
CA SER A 146 2.65 22.08 -6.15
C SER A 146 1.74 21.46 -7.20
N VAL A 147 0.47 21.29 -6.85
CA VAL A 147 -0.60 20.89 -7.76
C VAL A 147 -1.57 22.04 -7.91
N LEU A 148 -1.79 22.45 -9.15
CA LEU A 148 -2.68 23.54 -9.52
C LEU A 148 -3.87 22.97 -10.29
N TRP A 149 -5.02 22.88 -9.65
CA TRP A 149 -6.25 22.39 -10.26
C TRP A 149 -7.02 23.52 -10.94
N LEU A 150 -7.44 23.28 -12.18
CA LEU A 150 -8.23 24.19 -13.00
C LEU A 150 -9.69 23.72 -13.02
N TYR A 151 -10.44 24.06 -11.97
CA TYR A 151 -11.88 23.83 -11.91
C TYR A 151 -12.57 24.85 -11.01
N SER A 152 -13.81 25.18 -11.35
CA SER A 152 -14.65 26.04 -10.51
C SER A 152 -15.21 25.26 -9.32
N SER A 153 -14.73 25.56 -8.12
CA SER A 153 -15.40 25.15 -6.88
C SER A 153 -15.69 26.36 -6.01
N ARG A 154 -16.95 26.49 -5.60
CA ARG A 154 -17.41 27.56 -4.68
C ARG A 154 -17.04 28.98 -5.17
N GLY A 155 -17.08 29.21 -6.48
CA GLY A 155 -16.75 30.51 -7.09
C GLY A 155 -15.25 30.79 -7.22
N ARG A 156 -14.36 29.86 -6.87
CA ARG A 156 -12.93 29.91 -7.20
C ARG A 156 -12.65 28.95 -8.35
N SER A 157 -12.11 29.46 -9.45
CA SER A 157 -11.72 28.67 -10.64
C SER A 157 -10.44 27.86 -10.45
N ILE A 158 -9.69 28.10 -9.37
CA ILE A 158 -8.35 27.56 -9.16
C ILE A 158 -8.22 27.06 -7.72
N GLN A 159 -7.75 25.83 -7.55
CA GLN A 159 -7.30 25.30 -6.27
C GLN A 159 -5.81 24.99 -6.32
N LYS A 160 -5.08 25.41 -5.28
CA LYS A 160 -3.64 25.20 -5.11
C LYS A 160 -3.41 24.26 -3.94
N ASP A 161 -2.77 23.13 -4.21
CA ASP A 161 -2.42 22.12 -3.23
C ASP A 161 -0.90 21.94 -3.19
N ALA A 162 -0.34 21.64 -2.01
CA ALA A 162 1.01 21.10 -1.88
C ALA A 162 0.93 19.61 -1.59
N VAL A 163 1.55 18.80 -2.45
CA VAL A 163 1.59 17.34 -2.33
C VAL A 163 3.01 16.92 -2.02
N ARG A 164 3.20 16.31 -0.85
CA ARG A 164 4.48 15.70 -0.47
C ARG A 164 4.58 14.31 -1.08
N MET A 165 5.63 14.05 -1.86
CA MET A 165 5.89 12.78 -2.53
C MET A 165 6.48 11.75 -1.55
N ALA A 166 5.69 11.39 -0.54
CA ALA A 166 6.07 10.49 0.54
C ALA A 166 4.91 9.56 0.90
N SER A 167 5.25 8.38 1.41
CA SER A 167 4.38 7.60 2.28
C SER A 167 4.83 7.75 3.74
N ASP A 168 4.22 6.99 4.64
CA ASP A 168 4.53 7.02 6.08
C ASP A 168 6.01 6.84 6.40
N THR A 169 6.76 6.09 5.59
CA THR A 169 8.16 5.72 5.90
C THR A 169 9.15 6.01 4.78
N VAL A 170 8.71 6.06 3.51
CA VAL A 170 9.60 6.15 2.35
C VAL A 170 9.33 7.39 1.50
N ASP A 171 10.37 7.86 0.82
CA ASP A 171 10.20 8.80 -0.27
C ASP A 171 9.55 8.08 -1.47
N LEU A 172 8.67 8.77 -2.17
CA LEU A 172 8.00 8.26 -3.37
C LEU A 172 8.58 8.89 -4.63
N SER A 173 9.87 9.25 -4.66
CA SER A 173 10.49 9.71 -5.91
C SER A 173 10.40 8.62 -7.01
N PRO A 174 10.40 8.98 -8.30
CA PRO A 174 10.34 7.99 -9.37
C PRO A 174 11.45 6.95 -9.29
N GLN A 175 12.66 7.34 -8.86
CA GLN A 175 13.78 6.41 -8.66
C GLN A 175 13.51 5.43 -7.51
N SER A 176 12.93 5.90 -6.40
CA SER A 176 12.56 5.04 -5.28
C SER A 176 11.41 4.09 -5.65
N LEU A 177 10.43 4.55 -6.42
CA LEU A 177 9.34 3.70 -6.91
C LEU A 177 9.84 2.58 -7.82
N VAL A 178 10.76 2.85 -8.75
CA VAL A 178 11.39 1.79 -9.57
C VAL A 178 12.15 0.79 -8.71
N LYS A 179 12.90 1.25 -7.70
CA LYS A 179 13.58 0.33 -6.77
C LYS A 179 12.62 -0.53 -5.97
N LEU A 180 11.44 0.01 -5.61
CA LEU A 180 10.39 -0.76 -4.94
C LEU A 180 9.72 -1.77 -5.89
N GLU A 181 9.50 -1.41 -7.15
CA GLU A 181 9.06 -2.34 -8.20
C GLU A 181 10.03 -3.52 -8.35
N ASP A 182 11.34 -3.26 -8.33
CA ASP A 182 12.38 -4.30 -8.39
C ASP A 182 12.55 -5.07 -7.08
N PHE A 183 12.17 -4.47 -5.95
CA PHE A 183 12.25 -5.08 -4.63
C PHE A 183 11.18 -6.17 -4.47
N LEU A 184 9.94 -5.88 -4.85
CA LEU A 184 8.79 -6.78 -4.71
C LEU A 184 9.00 -8.20 -5.29
N PRO A 185 9.38 -8.39 -6.58
CA PRO A 185 9.61 -9.71 -7.15
C PRO A 185 10.86 -10.39 -6.57
N ARG A 186 11.88 -9.62 -6.17
CA ARG A 186 13.11 -10.15 -5.56
C ARG A 186 12.85 -10.80 -4.21
N VAL A 187 11.91 -10.25 -3.44
CA VAL A 187 11.41 -10.86 -2.19
C VAL A 187 10.24 -11.81 -2.43
N GLY A 188 9.90 -12.09 -3.68
CA GLY A 188 8.81 -12.99 -4.06
C GLY A 188 7.44 -12.51 -3.58
N TYR A 189 7.23 -11.20 -3.48
CA TYR A 189 6.03 -10.57 -2.89
C TYR A 189 5.75 -11.02 -1.45
N ARG A 190 6.80 -11.45 -0.74
CA ARG A 190 6.77 -11.90 0.64
C ARG A 190 7.77 -11.09 1.45
N GLY A 191 7.60 -11.08 2.76
CA GLY A 191 8.51 -10.38 3.66
C GLY A 191 7.81 -9.33 4.51
N VAL A 192 8.53 -8.84 5.52
CA VAL A 192 8.00 -7.89 6.52
C VAL A 192 7.46 -6.62 5.85
N PHE A 193 8.13 -6.16 4.79
CA PHE A 193 7.82 -4.90 4.12
C PHE A 193 7.15 -5.08 2.74
N ALA A 194 6.77 -6.30 2.33
CA ALA A 194 6.23 -6.53 0.99
C ALA A 194 4.89 -5.81 0.77
N LEU A 195 3.99 -5.85 1.75
CA LEU A 195 2.70 -5.16 1.68
C LEU A 195 2.89 -3.63 1.70
N GLU A 196 3.75 -3.13 2.58
CA GLU A 196 4.07 -1.70 2.65
C GLU A 196 4.70 -1.20 1.34
N ALA A 197 5.61 -1.96 0.75
CA ALA A 197 6.19 -1.67 -0.56
C ALA A 197 5.14 -1.65 -1.67
N LEU A 198 4.23 -2.62 -1.68
CA LEU A 198 3.16 -2.70 -2.67
C LEU A 198 2.21 -1.49 -2.56
N CYS A 199 1.81 -1.13 -1.34
CA CYS A 199 1.01 0.07 -1.09
C CYS A 199 1.73 1.35 -1.53
N ALA A 200 3.01 1.48 -1.17
CA ALA A 200 3.84 2.63 -1.55
C ALA A 200 3.97 2.77 -3.08
N VAL A 201 4.17 1.67 -3.81
CA VAL A 201 4.26 1.70 -5.28
C VAL A 201 2.92 2.05 -5.92
N ARG A 202 1.83 1.41 -5.48
CA ARG A 202 0.47 1.69 -5.98
C ARG A 202 0.07 3.15 -5.76
N GLN A 203 0.36 3.69 -4.59
CA GLN A 203 0.10 5.09 -4.26
C GLN A 203 1.03 6.04 -5.01
N GLY A 204 2.32 5.74 -5.04
CA GLY A 204 3.35 6.60 -5.61
C GLY A 204 3.15 6.88 -7.09
N TRP A 205 2.90 5.85 -7.91
CA TRP A 205 2.64 6.08 -9.33
C TRP A 205 1.35 6.87 -9.58
N ARG A 206 0.33 6.70 -8.73
CA ARG A 206 -0.88 7.52 -8.79
C ARG A 206 -0.60 8.97 -8.41
N GLN A 207 0.20 9.23 -7.38
CA GLN A 207 0.59 10.58 -6.97
C GLN A 207 1.43 11.28 -8.04
N TRP A 208 2.32 10.54 -8.71
CA TRP A 208 3.08 11.05 -9.84
C TRP A 208 2.26 11.18 -11.13
N TRP A 209 1.00 10.75 -11.16
CA TRP A 209 0.16 10.72 -12.36
C TRP A 209 0.65 9.78 -13.48
N GLU A 210 1.45 8.76 -13.16
CA GLU A 210 1.84 7.70 -14.10
C GLU A 210 0.71 6.66 -14.22
N ALA A 211 -0.36 7.00 -14.95
CA ALA A 211 -1.59 6.23 -14.96
C ALA A 211 -1.42 4.76 -15.38
N ASP A 212 -0.58 4.49 -16.38
CA ASP A 212 -0.39 3.13 -16.90
C ASP A 212 0.46 2.27 -15.96
N ARG A 213 1.53 2.82 -15.37
CA ARG A 213 2.32 2.13 -14.32
C ARG A 213 1.50 1.92 -13.05
N ALA A 214 0.70 2.92 -12.67
CA ALA A 214 -0.24 2.78 -11.57
C ALA A 214 -1.23 1.64 -11.83
N LEU A 215 -1.80 1.57 -13.04
CA LEU A 215 -2.71 0.49 -13.46
C LEU A 215 -2.02 -0.87 -13.38
N ASP A 216 -0.80 -1.00 -13.90
CA ASP A 216 -0.02 -2.25 -13.83
C ASP A 216 0.17 -2.71 -12.38
N MET A 217 0.46 -1.78 -11.47
CA MET A 217 0.70 -2.09 -10.07
C MET A 217 -0.56 -2.39 -9.26
N VAL A 218 -1.70 -1.77 -9.58
CA VAL A 218 -2.99 -2.12 -8.95
C VAL A 218 -3.60 -3.39 -9.54
N SER A 219 -3.34 -3.68 -10.81
CA SER A 219 -3.77 -4.92 -11.48
C SER A 219 -2.86 -6.12 -11.20
N LEU A 220 -1.71 -5.89 -10.56
CA LEU A 220 -0.75 -6.95 -10.22
C LEU A 220 -1.43 -8.08 -9.44
N GLU A 221 -1.33 -9.29 -9.99
CA GLU A 221 -1.75 -10.55 -9.37
C GLU A 221 -0.52 -11.42 -9.12
N ALA A 222 -0.34 -11.86 -7.87
CA ALA A 222 0.60 -12.92 -7.52
C ALA A 222 -0.20 -14.03 -6.82
N PRO A 223 -0.38 -15.22 -7.44
CA PRO A 223 -1.30 -16.23 -6.95
C PRO A 223 -1.11 -16.58 -5.46
N GLY A 224 -2.15 -16.34 -4.66
CA GLY A 224 -2.17 -16.60 -3.21
C GLY A 224 -1.31 -15.66 -2.34
N LEU A 225 -0.76 -14.60 -2.93
CA LEU A 225 0.12 -13.63 -2.25
C LEU A 225 -0.38 -12.19 -2.42
N VAL A 226 -0.73 -11.80 -3.64
CA VAL A 226 -1.17 -10.45 -3.98
C VAL A 226 -2.42 -10.54 -4.83
N HIS A 227 -3.49 -9.91 -4.35
CA HIS A 227 -4.69 -9.71 -5.14
C HIS A 227 -4.66 -8.33 -5.83
N PRO A 228 -5.24 -8.22 -7.04
CA PRO A 228 -5.47 -6.94 -7.66
C PRO A 228 -6.30 -6.03 -6.75
N ASP A 229 -5.94 -4.75 -6.67
CA ASP A 229 -6.83 -3.72 -6.17
C ASP A 229 -7.84 -3.38 -7.28
N TYR A 230 -8.86 -4.23 -7.40
CA TYR A 230 -9.90 -4.13 -8.43
C TYR A 230 -10.55 -2.75 -8.46
N ARG A 231 -10.75 -2.13 -7.29
CA ARG A 231 -11.39 -0.81 -7.21
C ARG A 231 -10.53 0.25 -7.89
N SER A 232 -9.27 0.38 -7.46
CA SER A 232 -8.36 1.36 -8.06
C SER A 232 -8.09 1.05 -9.54
N ALA A 233 -7.97 -0.23 -9.91
CA ALA A 233 -7.76 -0.64 -11.29
C ALA A 233 -8.94 -0.27 -12.19
N LEU A 234 -10.17 -0.58 -11.77
CA LEU A 234 -11.38 -0.24 -12.51
C LEU A 234 -11.56 1.27 -12.60
N ASP A 235 -11.30 2.04 -11.54
CA ASP A 235 -11.36 3.51 -11.60
C ASP A 235 -10.35 4.09 -12.61
N LEU A 236 -9.12 3.57 -12.68
CA LEU A 236 -8.11 3.99 -13.67
C LEU A 236 -8.49 3.62 -15.11
N ILE A 237 -9.04 2.42 -15.33
CA ILE A 237 -9.51 1.97 -16.66
C ILE A 237 -10.69 2.82 -17.13
N LYS A 238 -11.64 3.05 -16.23
CA LYS A 238 -12.92 3.72 -16.46
C LYS A 238 -12.79 5.24 -16.61
N ALA A 239 -11.67 5.82 -16.16
CA ALA A 239 -11.34 7.22 -16.36
C ALA A 239 -10.36 7.48 -17.51
N GLY A 240 -9.38 6.61 -17.75
CA GLY A 240 -8.29 6.92 -18.69
C GLY A 240 -8.53 6.58 -20.16
N PRO A 241 -7.50 6.65 -21.01
CA PRO A 241 -7.63 6.48 -22.45
C PRO A 241 -8.30 5.16 -22.87
N LEU A 242 -9.06 5.21 -23.95
CA LEU A 242 -9.73 4.07 -24.55
C LEU A 242 -8.80 3.44 -25.59
N THR A 243 -7.74 2.80 -25.12
CA THR A 243 -6.74 2.14 -25.98
C THR A 243 -6.94 0.62 -26.00
N PRO A 244 -6.51 -0.08 -27.07
CA PRO A 244 -6.51 -1.54 -27.12
C PRO A 244 -5.76 -2.18 -25.94
N ASP A 245 -4.65 -1.58 -25.51
CA ASP A 245 -3.86 -2.08 -24.38
C ASP A 245 -4.64 -2.04 -23.06
N ARG A 246 -5.35 -0.94 -22.79
CA ARG A 246 -6.19 -0.83 -21.58
C ARG A 246 -7.39 -1.76 -21.64
N ARG A 247 -7.94 -1.98 -22.83
CA ARG A 247 -8.96 -3.00 -23.03
C ARG A 247 -8.43 -4.39 -22.69
N LYS A 248 -7.24 -4.75 -23.18
CA LYS A 248 -6.58 -6.01 -22.83
C LYS A 248 -6.36 -6.13 -21.32
N ARG A 249 -5.89 -5.07 -20.65
CA ARG A 249 -5.72 -5.05 -19.18
C ARG A 249 -7.05 -5.25 -18.43
N LEU A 250 -8.17 -4.72 -18.95
CA LEU A 250 -9.51 -4.95 -18.40
C LEU A 250 -9.93 -6.42 -18.54
N ASP A 251 -9.66 -7.03 -19.70
CA ASP A 251 -9.92 -8.46 -19.94
C ASP A 251 -9.07 -9.33 -18.99
N ASP A 252 -7.77 -9.07 -18.87
CA ASP A 252 -6.85 -9.76 -17.96
C ASP A 252 -7.32 -9.64 -16.48
N LEU A 253 -7.76 -8.45 -16.07
CA LEU A 253 -8.30 -8.19 -14.72
C LEU A 253 -9.64 -8.91 -14.49
N ALA A 254 -10.50 -8.97 -15.50
CA ALA A 254 -11.78 -9.67 -15.45
C ALA A 254 -11.59 -11.19 -15.29
N ASP A 255 -10.60 -11.76 -15.96
CA ASP A 255 -10.23 -13.17 -15.82
C ASP A 255 -9.65 -13.46 -14.43
N ALA A 256 -8.82 -12.57 -13.88
CA ALA A 256 -8.34 -12.66 -12.50
C ALA A 256 -9.49 -12.62 -11.47
N ALA A 257 -10.43 -11.70 -11.67
CA ALA A 257 -11.64 -11.62 -10.84
C ALA A 257 -12.49 -12.89 -10.96
N ALA A 258 -12.64 -13.46 -12.16
CA ALA A 258 -13.39 -14.69 -12.36
C ALA A 258 -12.73 -15.90 -11.65
N ARG A 259 -11.40 -16.02 -11.68
CA ARG A 259 -10.68 -17.04 -10.89
C ARG A 259 -10.83 -16.85 -9.38
N SER A 260 -10.88 -15.59 -8.94
CA SER A 260 -11.02 -15.21 -7.53
C SER A 260 -12.48 -15.22 -7.04
N SER A 261 -13.46 -15.33 -7.95
CA SER A 261 -14.89 -15.07 -7.69
C SER A 261 -15.57 -16.03 -6.72
N ALA A 262 -14.86 -17.04 -6.21
CA ALA A 262 -15.29 -17.83 -5.06
C ALA A 262 -15.14 -17.10 -3.70
N GLY A 263 -14.61 -15.87 -3.65
CA GLY A 263 -14.19 -15.26 -2.37
C GLY A 263 -14.04 -13.74 -2.32
N PHE A 264 -14.95 -12.96 -2.92
CA PHE A 264 -15.13 -11.61 -2.39
C PHE A 264 -15.85 -11.76 -1.05
N GLU A 265 -15.16 -11.41 0.04
CA GLU A 265 -15.63 -11.67 1.41
C GLU A 265 -16.91 -10.87 1.75
N ASP A 266 -17.17 -9.80 1.01
CA ASP A 266 -18.29 -8.88 1.23
C ASP A 266 -19.14 -8.69 -0.04
N VAL A 267 -20.45 -8.70 0.17
CA VAL A 267 -21.47 -8.48 -0.87
C VAL A 267 -21.36 -7.08 -1.46
N THR A 268 -21.10 -6.07 -0.61
CA THR A 268 -20.97 -4.67 -1.06
C THR A 268 -19.75 -4.51 -1.96
N GLN A 269 -18.62 -5.10 -1.58
CA GLN A 269 -17.42 -5.13 -2.40
C GLN A 269 -17.65 -5.86 -3.74
N SER A 270 -18.34 -7.01 -3.71
CA SER A 270 -18.69 -7.76 -4.91
C SER A 270 -19.51 -6.94 -5.89
N GLN A 271 -20.58 -6.30 -5.39
CA GLN A 271 -21.45 -5.44 -6.17
C GLN A 271 -20.65 -4.31 -6.82
N TYR A 272 -19.84 -3.60 -6.04
CA TYR A 272 -19.01 -2.51 -6.55
C TYR A 272 -18.07 -2.96 -7.68
N ILE A 273 -17.45 -4.13 -7.52
CA ILE A 273 -16.54 -4.68 -8.54
C ILE A 273 -17.30 -5.07 -9.80
N PHE A 274 -18.45 -5.74 -9.69
CA PHE A 274 -19.26 -6.15 -10.85
C PHE A 274 -19.83 -4.95 -11.61
N GLU A 275 -20.34 -3.95 -10.90
CA GLU A 275 -20.74 -2.66 -11.49
C GLU A 275 -19.57 -1.96 -12.17
N GLY A 276 -18.40 -1.96 -11.53
CA GLY A 276 -17.19 -1.37 -12.07
C GLY A 276 -16.74 -2.04 -13.38
N PHE A 277 -16.76 -3.38 -13.46
CA PHE A 277 -16.51 -4.11 -14.71
C PHE A 277 -17.55 -3.78 -15.77
N SER A 278 -18.84 -3.79 -15.41
CA SER A 278 -19.93 -3.46 -16.34
C SER A 278 -19.72 -2.07 -16.95
N ALA A 279 -19.49 -1.05 -16.12
CA ALA A 279 -19.23 0.31 -16.56
C ALA A 279 -17.95 0.43 -17.42
N ALA A 280 -16.89 -0.29 -17.06
CA ALA A 280 -15.65 -0.29 -17.83
C ALA A 280 -15.87 -0.91 -19.22
N TYR A 281 -16.53 -2.07 -19.34
CA TYR A 281 -16.82 -2.70 -20.63
C TYR A 281 -17.76 -1.87 -21.49
N ALA A 282 -18.80 -1.29 -20.88
CA ALA A 282 -19.72 -0.39 -21.58
C ALA A 282 -18.96 0.78 -22.20
N ARG A 283 -18.00 1.37 -21.48
CA ARG A 283 -17.15 2.46 -21.99
C ARG A 283 -16.32 2.07 -23.23
N PHE A 284 -15.96 0.80 -23.37
CA PHE A 284 -15.30 0.26 -24.55
C PHE A 284 -16.27 -0.25 -25.64
N GLY A 285 -17.58 0.05 -25.52
CA GLY A 285 -18.60 -0.38 -26.47
C GLY A 285 -18.94 -1.88 -26.42
N ASP A 286 -18.49 -2.63 -25.41
CA ASP A 286 -18.82 -4.06 -25.28
C ASP A 286 -20.02 -4.28 -24.35
N GLU A 287 -21.21 -4.05 -24.91
CA GLU A 287 -22.46 -4.18 -24.19
C GLU A 287 -22.71 -5.62 -23.69
N ALA A 288 -22.27 -6.63 -24.47
CA ALA A 288 -22.45 -8.04 -24.12
C ALA A 288 -21.68 -8.41 -22.85
N LYS A 289 -20.39 -8.04 -22.76
CA LYS A 289 -19.60 -8.25 -21.54
C LYS A 289 -20.10 -7.38 -20.39
N ALA A 290 -20.52 -6.14 -20.65
CA ALA A 290 -21.08 -5.27 -19.63
C ALA A 290 -22.31 -5.89 -18.94
N ARG A 291 -23.31 -6.32 -19.74
CA ARG A 291 -24.51 -7.02 -19.25
C ARG A 291 -24.16 -8.32 -18.52
N ARG A 292 -23.18 -9.08 -19.00
CA ARG A 292 -22.73 -10.32 -18.34
C ARG A 292 -22.23 -10.08 -16.92
N TRP A 293 -21.46 -9.01 -16.69
CA TRP A 293 -21.00 -8.64 -15.35
C TRP A 293 -22.14 -8.11 -14.50
N LEU A 294 -23.05 -7.33 -15.08
CA LEU A 294 -24.18 -6.79 -14.34
C LEU A 294 -25.14 -7.89 -13.84
N ASN A 295 -25.42 -8.90 -14.66
CA ASN A 295 -26.25 -10.05 -14.26
C ASN A 295 -25.67 -10.84 -13.07
N ARG A 296 -24.38 -10.66 -12.73
CA ARG A 296 -23.79 -11.24 -11.52
C ARG A 296 -24.24 -10.50 -10.25
N VAL A 297 -24.57 -9.21 -10.36
CA VAL A 297 -25.14 -8.41 -9.26
C VAL A 297 -26.53 -8.94 -8.87
N ASP A 298 -27.35 -9.34 -9.85
CA ASP A 298 -28.70 -9.89 -9.60
C ASP A 298 -28.68 -11.18 -8.75
N ASN A 299 -27.54 -11.87 -8.72
CA ASN A 299 -27.35 -13.09 -7.92
C ASN A 299 -26.78 -12.80 -6.51
N LEU A 300 -26.51 -11.54 -6.16
CA LEU A 300 -26.05 -11.16 -4.84
C LEU A 300 -27.25 -11.00 -3.88
N TRP A 301 -27.11 -11.56 -2.67
CA TRP A 301 -28.08 -11.42 -1.59
C TRP A 301 -27.50 -10.57 -0.45
N PRO A 302 -28.23 -9.59 0.12
CA PRO A 302 -29.60 -9.19 -0.21
C PRO A 302 -29.68 -8.45 -1.56
N MET A 303 -30.78 -8.65 -2.28
CA MET A 303 -31.02 -7.98 -3.57
C MET A 303 -30.99 -6.46 -3.37
N THR A 304 -30.15 -5.76 -4.13
CA THR A 304 -30.23 -4.30 -4.19
C THR A 304 -31.41 -3.91 -5.09
N GLU A 305 -32.36 -3.14 -4.56
CA GLU A 305 -33.54 -2.67 -5.31
C GLU A 305 -33.20 -1.71 -6.48
N LYS A 306 -31.93 -1.27 -6.56
CA LYS A 306 -31.49 -0.31 -7.58
C LYS A 306 -31.28 -1.03 -8.92
N LYS A 307 -32.25 -0.91 -9.81
CA LYS A 307 -32.09 -1.31 -11.22
C LYS A 307 -30.96 -0.46 -11.84
N ILE A 308 -29.85 -1.11 -12.15
CA ILE A 308 -28.71 -0.47 -12.82
C ILE A 308 -28.96 -0.59 -14.32
N GLU A 309 -29.06 0.54 -15.01
CA GLU A 309 -29.20 0.56 -16.46
C GLU A 309 -27.81 0.68 -17.09
N VAL A 310 -27.48 -0.25 -17.98
CA VAL A 310 -26.30 -0.11 -18.86
C VAL A 310 -26.67 0.92 -19.90
N THR A 311 -26.12 2.13 -19.79
CA THR A 311 -26.24 3.13 -20.86
C THR A 311 -25.45 2.61 -22.06
N PRO A 312 -26.10 2.35 -23.22
CA PRO A 312 -25.39 1.98 -24.43
C PRO A 312 -24.42 3.10 -24.78
N VAL A 313 -23.15 2.77 -24.99
CA VAL A 313 -22.17 3.74 -25.48
C VAL A 313 -22.27 3.71 -26.99
N GLU A 314 -22.69 4.85 -27.57
CA GLU A 314 -22.71 5.06 -29.01
C GLU A 314 -21.31 4.87 -29.60
N ASP A 315 -21.24 4.60 -30.91
CA ASP A 315 -20.02 4.24 -31.63
C ASP A 315 -18.80 5.06 -31.18
N PHE A 316 -17.78 4.33 -30.74
CA PHE A 316 -16.53 4.84 -30.21
C PHE A 316 -15.94 5.95 -31.09
N ARG A 317 -15.73 7.14 -30.49
CA ARG A 317 -14.96 8.22 -31.11
C ARG A 317 -13.82 8.63 -30.18
N GLU A 318 -12.61 8.65 -30.73
CA GLU A 318 -11.41 9.07 -30.04
C GLU A 318 -11.46 10.59 -29.82
N GLY A 319 -11.64 11.00 -28.56
CA GLY A 319 -11.55 12.42 -28.19
C GLY A 319 -10.11 12.88 -28.05
N ARG A 320 -9.85 14.14 -28.43
CA ARG A 320 -8.54 14.78 -28.30
C ARG A 320 -8.65 16.11 -27.55
N VAL A 321 -7.72 16.35 -26.63
CA VAL A 321 -7.60 17.63 -25.91
C VAL A 321 -6.18 18.12 -26.04
N SER A 322 -6.00 19.33 -26.57
CA SER A 322 -4.68 19.97 -26.70
C SER A 322 -4.70 21.39 -26.16
N GLY A 323 -3.53 21.91 -25.81
CA GLY A 323 -3.40 23.28 -25.33
C GLY A 323 -1.96 23.73 -25.20
N THR A 324 -1.75 24.91 -24.63
CA THR A 324 -0.42 25.48 -24.39
C THR A 324 -0.40 26.12 -23.01
N LEU A 325 0.69 25.90 -22.26
CA LEU A 325 0.95 26.50 -20.96
C LEU A 325 2.07 27.53 -21.08
N LEU A 326 1.78 28.75 -20.64
CA LEU A 326 2.73 29.86 -20.58
C LEU A 326 2.93 30.30 -19.13
N VAL A 327 4.18 30.52 -18.72
CA VAL A 327 4.55 31.13 -17.43
C VAL A 327 5.28 32.43 -17.73
N ASP A 328 4.75 33.55 -17.23
CA ASP A 328 5.21 34.93 -17.52
C ASP A 328 5.36 35.21 -19.02
N GLY A 329 4.39 34.74 -19.80
CA GLY A 329 4.37 34.92 -21.26
C GLY A 329 5.37 34.06 -22.03
N ARG A 330 6.10 33.15 -21.36
CA ARG A 330 7.03 32.20 -22.01
C ARG A 330 6.51 30.78 -21.94
N ALA A 331 6.86 29.95 -22.93
CA ALA A 331 6.61 28.52 -22.88
C ALA A 331 7.18 27.91 -21.59
N ALA A 332 6.38 27.08 -20.92
CA ALA A 332 6.77 26.42 -19.68
C ALA A 332 6.99 24.91 -19.93
N PRO A 333 8.21 24.49 -20.31
CA PRO A 333 8.49 23.08 -20.56
C PRO A 333 8.56 22.27 -19.28
N SER A 334 8.42 20.95 -19.39
CA SER A 334 8.57 19.98 -18.29
C SER A 334 7.60 20.18 -17.10
N VAL A 335 6.49 20.88 -17.32
CA VAL A 335 5.37 20.89 -16.37
C VAL A 335 4.52 19.66 -16.65
N ARG A 336 4.22 18.88 -15.61
CA ARG A 336 3.33 17.74 -15.78
C ARG A 336 1.89 18.23 -15.84
N VAL A 337 1.17 17.84 -16.89
CA VAL A 337 -0.24 18.14 -17.09
C VAL A 337 -1.02 16.85 -16.90
N GLY A 338 -1.96 16.83 -15.96
CA GLY A 338 -2.91 15.74 -15.78
C GLY A 338 -4.29 16.17 -16.27
N ILE A 339 -4.97 15.29 -17.00
CA ILE A 339 -6.38 15.42 -17.33
C ILE A 339 -7.18 14.45 -16.46
N PHE A 340 -8.22 14.95 -15.81
CA PHE A 340 -9.01 14.21 -14.83
C PHE A 340 -10.46 14.15 -15.26
N MET A 341 -11.02 12.94 -15.31
CA MET A 341 -12.45 12.76 -15.53
C MET A 341 -13.21 13.13 -14.24
N VAL A 342 -14.22 13.99 -14.39
CA VAL A 342 -15.08 14.45 -13.31
C VAL A 342 -16.29 13.52 -13.22
N TRP A 343 -16.29 12.65 -12.22
CA TRP A 343 -17.38 11.72 -11.96
C TRP A 343 -18.28 12.25 -10.86
N LYS A 344 -19.54 12.54 -11.17
CA LYS A 344 -20.54 13.00 -10.20
C LYS A 344 -21.43 11.83 -9.81
N SER A 345 -21.26 11.33 -8.59
CA SER A 345 -22.11 10.28 -8.02
C SER A 345 -23.13 10.88 -7.06
N SER A 346 -24.38 10.45 -7.17
CA SER A 346 -25.43 10.77 -6.20
C SER A 346 -25.64 9.54 -5.31
N GLY A 347 -25.16 9.61 -4.07
CA GLY A 347 -25.35 8.56 -3.07
C GLY A 347 -26.19 9.05 -1.87
N PRO A 348 -26.50 8.17 -0.91
CA PRO A 348 -27.23 8.53 0.31
C PRO A 348 -26.53 9.62 1.13
N ALA A 349 -25.19 9.64 1.07
CA ALA A 349 -24.34 10.66 1.72
C ALA A 349 -24.28 12.00 0.96
N GLY A 350 -25.08 12.16 -0.10
CA GLY A 350 -25.12 13.35 -0.93
C GLY A 350 -24.34 13.23 -2.25
N ARG A 351 -24.22 14.36 -2.94
CA ARG A 351 -23.49 14.46 -4.22
C ARG A 351 -21.99 14.47 -3.95
N THR A 352 -21.31 13.40 -4.36
CA THR A 352 -19.85 13.31 -4.31
C THR A 352 -19.29 13.53 -5.71
N THR A 353 -18.32 14.43 -5.84
CA THR A 353 -17.57 14.64 -7.09
C THR A 353 -16.20 13.99 -6.94
N ALA A 354 -15.96 12.91 -7.67
CA ALA A 354 -14.66 12.28 -7.76
C ALA A 354 -13.91 12.80 -9.00
N ARG A 355 -12.60 12.97 -8.86
CA ARG A 355 -11.71 13.34 -9.97
C ARG A 355 -10.76 12.17 -10.19
N LEU A 356 -10.93 11.47 -11.29
CA LEU A 356 -10.17 10.28 -11.60
C LEU A 356 -9.14 10.64 -12.67
N LEU A 357 -7.87 10.33 -12.42
CA LEU A 357 -6.81 10.57 -13.40
C LEU A 357 -7.12 9.79 -14.67
N SER A 358 -7.26 10.52 -15.77
CA SER A 358 -7.47 9.93 -17.08
C SER A 358 -6.11 9.65 -17.73
N ALA A 359 -5.36 10.71 -18.00
CA ALA A 359 -4.02 10.64 -18.57
C ALA A 359 -3.13 11.77 -18.00
N SER A 360 -1.82 11.66 -18.19
CA SER A 360 -0.91 12.78 -17.97
C SER A 360 0.18 12.83 -19.04
N THR A 361 0.75 14.00 -19.23
CA THR A 361 1.87 14.25 -20.13
C THR A 361 2.76 15.36 -19.57
N TYR A 362 3.93 15.58 -20.15
CA TYR A 362 4.76 16.74 -19.87
C TYR A 362 4.60 17.75 -20.99
N THR A 363 4.59 19.04 -20.64
CA THR A 363 4.68 20.09 -21.65
C THR A 363 6.00 20.01 -22.40
N ASP A 364 5.93 20.16 -23.73
CA ASP A 364 7.09 20.17 -24.62
C ASP A 364 7.88 21.51 -24.51
N PRO A 365 9.00 21.68 -25.25
CA PRO A 365 9.77 22.93 -25.28
C PRO A 365 8.96 24.19 -25.64
N ASP A 366 7.87 24.06 -26.40
CA ASP A 366 6.96 25.14 -26.79
C ASP A 366 5.81 25.33 -25.78
N GLY A 367 5.81 24.57 -24.68
CA GLY A 367 4.77 24.60 -23.65
C GLY A 367 3.49 23.87 -24.05
N ARG A 368 3.48 23.13 -25.15
CA ARG A 368 2.31 22.44 -25.66
C ARG A 368 2.10 21.11 -24.95
N PHE A 369 0.83 20.71 -24.83
CA PHE A 369 0.44 19.39 -24.34
C PHE A 369 -0.72 18.85 -25.18
N ASP A 370 -0.84 17.53 -25.25
CA ASP A 370 -1.85 16.83 -26.03
C ASP A 370 -2.28 15.53 -25.34
N PHE A 371 -3.57 15.23 -25.40
CA PHE A 371 -4.19 14.01 -24.91
C PHE A 371 -5.06 13.43 -26.02
N ALA A 372 -4.96 12.13 -26.25
CA ALA A 372 -5.73 11.42 -27.28
C ALA A 372 -6.48 10.22 -26.67
N ASN A 373 -7.37 9.63 -27.47
CA ASN A 373 -8.18 8.46 -27.11
C ASN A 373 -9.04 8.70 -25.85
N LEU A 374 -9.48 9.93 -25.63
CA LEU A 374 -10.34 10.26 -24.50
C LEU A 374 -11.77 9.84 -24.83
N GLY A 375 -12.43 9.15 -23.89
CA GLY A 375 -13.86 8.89 -24.01
C GLY A 375 -14.70 10.16 -23.80
N PRO A 376 -15.98 10.16 -24.20
CA PRO A 376 -16.90 11.23 -23.87
C PRO A 376 -17.03 11.39 -22.35
N GLY A 377 -17.28 12.62 -21.90
CA GLY A 377 -17.46 12.92 -20.49
C GLY A 377 -16.97 14.32 -20.11
N ARG A 378 -17.05 14.61 -18.81
CA ARG A 378 -16.60 15.87 -18.23
C ARG A 378 -15.19 15.73 -17.69
N TYR A 379 -14.36 16.73 -17.95
CA TYR A 379 -12.95 16.74 -17.61
C TYR A 379 -12.54 18.06 -16.97
N CYS A 380 -11.46 18.02 -16.22
CA CYS A 380 -10.70 19.19 -15.80
C CYS A 380 -9.20 18.92 -15.92
N LEU A 381 -8.40 19.98 -15.90
CA LEU A 381 -6.94 19.89 -15.91
C LEU A 381 -6.36 20.16 -14.53
N ALA A 382 -5.19 19.57 -14.27
CA ALA A 382 -4.30 20.01 -13.22
C ALA A 382 -2.85 20.05 -13.70
N PHE A 383 -2.07 20.96 -13.13
CA PHE A 383 -0.63 21.04 -13.37
C PHE A 383 0.13 20.63 -12.13
N MET A 384 1.23 19.90 -12.31
CA MET A 384 2.13 19.50 -11.25
C MET A 384 3.57 19.83 -11.64
N ALA A 385 4.23 20.60 -10.79
CA ALA A 385 5.64 20.95 -10.91
C ALA A 385 6.19 21.39 -9.55
N ARG A 386 7.46 21.80 -9.53
CA ARG A 386 8.04 22.45 -8.36
C ARG A 386 7.27 23.74 -8.01
N PRO A 387 7.12 24.08 -6.72
CA PRO A 387 6.36 25.25 -6.31
C PRO A 387 6.77 26.54 -6.99
N GLU A 388 8.04 26.72 -7.33
CA GLU A 388 8.59 27.93 -7.97
C GLU A 388 8.02 28.17 -9.37
N VAL A 389 7.61 27.10 -10.06
CA VAL A 389 7.11 27.15 -11.45
C VAL A 389 5.64 27.52 -11.50
N LEU A 390 4.83 27.01 -10.57
CA LEU A 390 3.37 27.23 -10.52
C LEU A 390 2.95 28.35 -9.56
N ARG A 391 3.90 29.17 -9.11
CA ARG A 391 3.61 30.41 -8.39
C ARG A 391 2.92 31.38 -9.35
N GLY A 392 1.98 32.17 -8.84
CA GLY A 392 1.30 33.21 -9.62
C GLY A 392 -0.21 33.02 -9.75
N ARG A 393 -0.81 33.92 -10.53
CA ARG A 393 -2.22 33.92 -10.88
C ARG A 393 -2.41 33.18 -12.20
N VAL A 394 -3.38 32.27 -12.25
CA VAL A 394 -3.76 31.60 -13.50
C VAL A 394 -4.78 32.46 -14.23
N LEU A 395 -4.55 32.71 -15.51
CA LEU A 395 -5.45 33.33 -16.46
C LEU A 395 -5.90 32.30 -17.49
N ASP A 396 -7.09 32.51 -18.05
CA ASP A 396 -7.67 31.66 -19.11
C ASP A 396 -7.83 30.18 -18.68
N SER A 397 -8.17 29.94 -17.41
CA SER A 397 -8.57 28.61 -16.93
C SER A 397 -9.77 28.10 -17.76
N PRO A 398 -9.70 26.89 -18.33
CA PRO A 398 -10.83 26.31 -19.05
C PRO A 398 -11.93 25.77 -18.12
N ASP A 399 -11.71 25.77 -16.80
CA ASP A 399 -12.57 25.17 -15.78
C ASP A 399 -12.93 23.70 -16.13
N GLU A 400 -14.15 23.25 -15.81
CA GLU A 400 -14.67 21.96 -16.26
C GLU A 400 -15.13 22.09 -17.73
N PHE A 401 -14.67 21.19 -18.60
CA PHE A 401 -15.10 21.11 -20.00
C PHE A 401 -15.63 19.72 -20.32
N GLU A 402 -16.38 19.61 -21.42
CA GLU A 402 -17.06 18.38 -21.82
C GLU A 402 -16.61 17.95 -23.21
N LEU A 403 -16.26 16.67 -23.33
CA LEU A 403 -16.07 15.99 -24.60
C LEU A 403 -17.35 15.22 -24.92
N GLY A 404 -18.00 15.57 -26.01
CA GLY A 404 -19.20 14.88 -26.50
C GLY A 404 -18.92 14.16 -27.81
N TYR A 405 -19.83 13.28 -28.24
CA TYR A 405 -19.73 12.56 -29.51
C TYR A 405 -19.69 13.50 -30.74
N GLU A 406 -20.36 14.64 -30.64
CA GLU A 406 -20.40 15.68 -31.68
C GLU A 406 -19.14 16.55 -31.70
N LYS A 407 -18.46 16.68 -30.56
CA LYS A 407 -17.26 17.50 -30.39
C LYS A 407 -16.18 16.72 -29.65
N PRO A 408 -15.59 15.70 -30.29
CA PRO A 408 -14.57 14.86 -29.68
C PRO A 408 -13.24 15.60 -29.50
N ASP A 409 -12.98 16.62 -30.34
CA ASP A 409 -11.74 17.39 -30.33
C ASP A 409 -11.94 18.77 -29.69
N LEU A 410 -11.04 19.10 -28.77
CA LEU A 410 -11.01 20.38 -28.08
C LEU A 410 -9.59 20.96 -28.03
N VAL A 411 -9.42 22.13 -28.65
CA VAL A 411 -8.21 22.95 -28.50
C VAL A 411 -8.51 24.02 -27.45
N LEU A 412 -7.79 23.95 -26.33
CA LEU A 412 -7.93 24.88 -25.23
C LEU A 412 -7.19 26.20 -25.55
N PRO A 413 -7.67 27.35 -25.04
CA PRO A 413 -6.91 28.59 -25.11
C PRO A 413 -5.57 28.44 -24.37
N ALA A 414 -4.62 29.34 -24.67
CA ALA A 414 -3.34 29.36 -23.97
C ALA A 414 -3.57 29.68 -22.48
N ILE A 415 -3.20 28.75 -21.60
CA ILE A 415 -3.33 28.91 -20.16
C ILE A 415 -2.09 29.65 -19.66
N ARG A 416 -2.30 30.79 -18.99
CA ARG A 416 -1.20 31.68 -18.59
C ARG A 416 -1.06 31.70 -17.07
N ILE A 417 0.16 31.59 -16.56
CA ILE A 417 0.49 31.79 -15.15
C ILE A 417 1.37 33.04 -15.06
N GLU A 418 0.85 34.09 -14.44
CA GLU A 418 1.58 35.34 -14.19
C GLU A 418 2.09 35.35 -12.75
N ARG A 419 3.41 35.26 -12.57
CA ARG A 419 4.05 35.33 -11.24
C ARG A 419 3.95 36.74 -10.70
N ASP A 420 3.45 36.86 -9.48
CA ASP A 420 3.50 38.12 -8.75
C ASP A 420 4.95 38.42 -8.37
N THR A 421 5.53 39.44 -9.00
CA THR A 421 6.91 39.86 -8.75
C THR A 421 7.09 40.64 -7.44
N GLN A 422 6.00 41.04 -6.78
CA GLN A 422 6.05 41.95 -5.62
C GLN A 422 5.40 41.37 -4.34
N GLY A 423 4.68 40.26 -4.42
CA GLY A 423 4.02 39.63 -3.27
C GLY A 423 4.90 38.69 -2.46
N VAL A 424 4.80 38.75 -1.12
CA VAL A 424 5.25 37.67 -0.23
C VAL A 424 4.50 36.40 -0.65
N PRO A 425 5.21 35.27 -0.90
CA PRO A 425 4.56 34.06 -1.38
C PRO A 425 3.50 33.60 -0.38
N GLU A 426 2.23 33.60 -0.81
CA GLU A 426 1.16 32.96 -0.05
C GLU A 426 1.50 31.46 0.03
N PRO A 427 1.67 30.91 1.25
CA PRO A 427 2.05 29.51 1.39
C PRO A 427 0.95 28.62 0.79
N PHE A 428 1.34 27.61 0.04
CA PHE A 428 0.40 26.57 -0.40
C PHE A 428 -0.20 25.92 0.84
N ALA A 429 -1.53 25.86 0.91
CA ALA A 429 -2.18 25.06 1.93
C ALA A 429 -1.74 23.59 1.76
N PRO A 430 -1.40 22.87 2.85
CA PRO A 430 -1.23 21.43 2.76
C PRO A 430 -2.48 20.85 2.12
N SER A 431 -2.34 19.97 1.13
CA SER A 431 -3.48 19.53 0.32
C SER A 431 -4.57 18.99 1.24
N GLY A 432 -5.73 19.65 1.22
CA GLY A 432 -6.98 19.10 1.77
C GLY A 432 -7.64 18.13 0.78
N LEU A 433 -6.90 17.66 -0.23
CA LEU A 433 -7.33 16.49 -1.00
C LEU A 433 -7.75 15.45 0.04
N PRO A 434 -8.93 14.82 -0.11
CA PRO A 434 -9.22 13.68 0.72
C PRO A 434 -8.01 12.79 0.55
N GLU A 435 -7.28 12.51 1.63
CA GLU A 435 -6.45 11.32 1.67
C GLU A 435 -7.37 10.27 1.06
N VAL A 436 -7.03 9.80 -0.15
CA VAL A 436 -7.76 8.68 -0.73
C VAL A 436 -7.61 7.67 0.38
N PRO A 437 -8.68 7.35 1.14
CA PRO A 437 -8.52 6.60 2.36
C PRO A 437 -7.74 5.39 1.91
N ILE A 438 -6.51 5.26 2.41
CA ILE A 438 -5.72 4.06 2.18
C ILE A 438 -6.73 3.01 2.59
N PRO A 439 -7.24 2.18 1.67
CA PRO A 439 -8.27 1.22 2.04
C PRO A 439 -7.67 0.52 3.23
N GLU A 440 -8.29 0.71 4.41
CA GLU A 440 -7.80 0.07 5.63
C GLU A 440 -7.61 -1.35 5.19
N VAL A 441 -6.35 -1.82 5.16
CA VAL A 441 -6.07 -3.16 4.68
C VAL A 441 -6.96 -4.00 5.56
N PRO A 442 -8.03 -4.63 5.03
CA PRO A 442 -9.01 -5.24 5.89
C PRO A 442 -8.22 -6.17 6.78
N GLU A 443 -8.51 -6.19 8.08
CA GLU A 443 -7.78 -7.08 8.99
C GLU A 443 -7.85 -8.53 8.49
N ALA A 444 -8.88 -8.83 7.67
CA ALA A 444 -9.05 -10.04 6.87
C ALA A 444 -8.03 -10.25 5.73
N VAL A 445 -7.56 -9.21 5.02
CA VAL A 445 -6.46 -9.33 4.04
C VAL A 445 -5.11 -9.61 4.72
N LEU A 446 -4.93 -9.19 5.98
CA LEU A 446 -3.80 -9.64 6.82
C LEU A 446 -3.98 -11.08 7.32
N ARG A 447 -5.21 -11.61 7.30
CA ARG A 447 -5.49 -13.02 7.60
C ARG A 447 -5.42 -13.80 6.28
N TRP A 448 -4.23 -14.29 5.97
CA TRP A 448 -4.01 -15.24 4.87
C TRP A 448 -5.16 -16.27 4.80
N PRO A 449 -5.71 -16.57 3.62
CA PRO A 449 -6.78 -17.56 3.50
C PRO A 449 -6.30 -18.86 4.13
N ARG A 450 -7.07 -19.34 5.12
CA ARG A 450 -6.93 -20.69 5.68
C ARG A 450 -7.20 -21.65 4.53
N ARG A 451 -6.16 -22.28 3.98
CA ARG A 451 -6.33 -23.44 3.11
C ARG A 451 -6.81 -24.63 3.89
#